data_AF-A0A939EUV1-F1
#
_entry.id   AF-A0A939EUV1-F1
#
_cell.length_a   1.000
_cell.length_b   1.000
_cell.length_c   1.000
_cell.angle_alpha   90.00
_cell.angle_beta   90.00
_cell.angle_gamma   90.00
#
_symmetry.space_group_name_H-M   'P 1'
#
loop_
_entity.id
_entity.type
_entity.pdbx_description
1 polymer ?
#
loop_
_entity_poly.entity_id
_entity_poly.type
_entity_poly.pdbx_seq_one_letter_code
_entity_poly.pdbx_strand_id
1 'polypeptide(L)'
;MAARKYGGPRFSHWPLPDAVRFHLADLLALPLELTLILYFMRRWYFRRPSFVLPASWIVSTWVVFAGWFEVLLPLFDRRATADPLDVLAYAVGGFIFRRWLNRPA
;
A
#
# COMPACT_ATOMS: atom_id res chain seq x y z
N MET A 1 -9.84 22.36 -1.64
CA MET A 1 -9.92 22.01 -3.08
C MET A 1 -9.16 20.71 -3.35
N ALA A 2 -9.65 19.57 -2.82
CA ALA A 2 -9.11 18.24 -3.17
C ALA A 2 -9.81 17.77 -4.45
N ALA A 3 -9.46 18.39 -5.56
CA ALA A 3 -10.12 18.17 -6.84
C ALA A 3 -9.67 16.83 -7.45
N ARG A 4 -10.55 15.84 -7.39
CA ARG A 4 -10.89 14.98 -8.55
C ARG A 4 -9.72 14.24 -9.23
N LYS A 5 -8.70 13.77 -8.48
CA LYS A 5 -7.59 12.98 -9.05
C LYS A 5 -8.05 11.64 -9.63
N TYR A 6 -9.07 11.01 -9.06
CA TYR A 6 -9.52 9.69 -9.49
C TYR A 6 -11.02 9.70 -9.80
N GLY A 7 -11.38 9.23 -10.99
CA GLY A 7 -12.75 8.82 -11.28
C GLY A 7 -13.03 7.55 -10.48
N GLY A 8 -13.41 7.70 -9.22
CA GLY A 8 -13.79 6.57 -8.36
C GLY A 8 -14.92 5.75 -9.01
N PRO A 9 -15.08 4.47 -8.62
CA PRO A 9 -16.10 3.60 -9.20
C PRO A 9 -17.46 4.30 -9.18
N ARG A 10 -18.10 4.45 -10.35
CA ARG A 10 -19.43 5.08 -10.48
C ARG A 10 -20.55 4.30 -9.76
N PHE A 11 -20.21 3.21 -9.08
CA PHE A 11 -21.13 2.24 -8.49
C PHE A 11 -21.50 2.53 -7.03
N SER A 12 -20.79 3.41 -6.31
CA SER A 12 -21.17 3.73 -4.92
C SER A 12 -21.96 5.03 -4.84
N HIS A 13 -23.27 4.90 -4.71
CA HIS A 13 -24.20 5.98 -4.36
C HIS A 13 -24.11 6.37 -2.87
N TRP A 14 -23.24 5.72 -2.10
CA TRP A 14 -23.05 6.00 -0.68
C TRP A 14 -22.15 7.23 -0.49
N PRO A 15 -22.58 8.26 0.28
CA PRO A 15 -21.77 9.44 0.54
C PRO A 15 -20.67 9.10 1.54
N LEU A 16 -19.59 8.50 1.06
CA LEU A 16 -18.37 8.32 1.84
C LEU A 16 -17.55 9.63 1.81
N PRO A 17 -16.90 10.02 2.93
CA PRO A 17 -15.98 11.14 2.94
C PRO A 17 -14.91 10.97 1.86
N ASP A 18 -14.58 12.04 1.12
CA ASP A 18 -13.63 11.99 0.00
C ASP A 18 -12.27 11.39 0.39
N ALA A 19 -11.83 11.62 1.63
CA ALA A 19 -10.60 11.04 2.17
C ALA A 19 -10.61 9.50 2.17
N VAL A 20 -11.74 8.88 2.52
CA VAL A 20 -11.92 7.42 2.51
C VAL A 20 -12.00 6.91 1.08
N ARG A 21 -12.63 7.67 0.18
CA ARG A 21 -12.83 7.25 -1.21
C ARG A 21 -11.54 7.28 -2.03
N PHE A 22 -10.61 8.18 -1.71
CA PHE A 22 -9.40 8.40 -2.49
C PHE A 22 -8.11 7.92 -1.83
N HIS A 23 -7.97 8.00 -0.50
CA HIS A 23 -6.69 7.69 0.16
C HIS A 23 -6.70 6.37 0.94
N LEU A 24 -7.87 5.76 1.16
CA LEU A 24 -7.95 4.48 1.87
C LEU A 24 -7.26 3.36 1.08
N ALA A 25 -7.40 3.37 -0.26
CA ALA A 25 -6.76 2.39 -1.12
C ALA A 25 -5.23 2.47 -0.99
N ASP A 26 -4.66 3.68 -1.03
CA ASP A 26 -3.22 3.87 -0.91
C ASP A 26 -2.69 3.47 0.47
N LEU A 27 -3.42 3.82 1.53
CA LEU A 27 -3.05 3.41 2.89
C LEU A 27 -3.09 1.89 3.09
N LEU A 28 -4.07 1.20 2.47
CA LEU A 28 -4.28 -0.23 2.63
C LEU A 28 -3.49 -1.10 1.65
N ALA A 29 -2.96 -0.53 0.56
CA ALA A 29 -2.24 -1.28 -0.48
C ALA A 29 -1.07 -2.08 0.11
N LEU A 30 -0.13 -1.40 0.76
CA LEU A 30 1.04 -2.06 1.35
C LEU A 30 0.72 -3.06 2.47
N PRO A 31 -0.13 -2.76 3.48
CA PRO A 31 -0.39 -3.74 4.53
C PRO A 31 -1.11 -4.98 4.00
N LEU A 32 -2.00 -4.85 3.01
CA LEU A 32 -2.66 -6.00 2.39
C LEU A 32 -1.67 -6.86 1.62
N GLU A 33 -0.84 -6.25 0.77
CA GLU A 33 0.13 -6.97 -0.05
C GLU A 33 1.21 -7.65 0.81
N LEU A 34 1.79 -6.94 1.78
CA LEU A 34 2.79 -7.51 2.68
C LEU A 34 2.21 -8.66 3.52
N THR A 35 0.93 -8.59 3.89
CA THR A 35 0.25 -9.68 4.60
C THR A 35 0.07 -10.90 3.70
N LEU A 36 -0.30 -10.69 2.44
CA LEU A 36 -0.41 -11.76 1.46
C LEU A 36 0.95 -12.43 1.21
N ILE A 37 2.02 -11.63 1.06
CA ILE A 37 3.39 -12.13 0.93
C ILE A 37 3.82 -12.90 2.17
N LEU A 38 3.58 -12.37 3.38
CA LEU A 38 3.89 -13.04 4.64
C LEU A 38 3.19 -14.40 4.73
N TYR A 39 1.89 -14.44 4.42
CA TYR A 39 1.10 -15.67 4.41
C TYR A 39 1.68 -16.69 3.42
N PHE A 40 1.99 -16.26 2.19
CA PHE A 40 2.56 -17.13 1.17
C PHE A 40 3.94 -17.67 1.58
N MET A 41 4.80 -16.81 2.15
CA MET A 41 6.12 -17.18 2.64
C MET A 41 6.04 -18.17 3.80
N ARG A 42 5.11 -17.99 4.74
CA ARG A 42 4.88 -18.92 5.85
C ARG A 42 4.35 -20.26 5.37
N ARG A 43 3.44 -20.27 4.40
CA ARG A 43 2.68 -21.46 4.02
C ARG A 43 3.34 -22.29 2.92
N TRP A 44 3.92 -21.65 1.90
CA TRP A 44 4.52 -22.34 0.75
C TRP A 44 6.04 -22.34 0.74
N TYR A 45 6.67 -21.19 0.99
CA TYR A 45 8.11 -21.02 0.77
C TYR A 45 8.96 -21.56 1.95
N PHE A 46 8.89 -20.90 3.11
CA PHE A 46 9.67 -21.30 4.29
C PHE A 46 9.00 -22.40 5.10
N ARG A 47 7.67 -22.56 4.98
CA ARG A 47 6.85 -23.52 5.76
C ARG A 47 7.06 -23.40 7.27
N ARG A 48 7.40 -22.19 7.75
CA ARG A 48 7.64 -21.87 9.16
C ARG A 48 6.62 -20.84 9.63
N PRO A 49 5.68 -21.19 10.52
CA PRO A 49 4.64 -20.27 10.99
C PRO A 49 5.21 -19.09 11.80
N SER A 50 6.37 -19.28 12.44
CA SER A 50 7.08 -18.24 13.19
C SER A 50 7.88 -17.26 12.32
N PHE A 51 7.92 -17.45 10.98
CA PHE A 51 8.63 -16.54 10.09
C PHE A 51 8.02 -15.14 10.13
N VAL A 52 8.86 -14.13 10.31
CA VAL A 52 8.48 -12.71 10.25
C VAL A 52 9.27 -12.04 9.13
N LEU A 53 8.64 -11.10 8.43
CA LEU A 53 9.33 -10.34 7.40
C LEU A 53 10.36 -9.42 8.06
N PRO A 54 11.63 -9.44 7.63
CA PRO A 54 12.62 -8.50 8.14
C PRO A 54 12.25 -7.08 7.72
N ALA A 55 12.57 -6.10 8.58
CA ALA A 55 12.25 -4.70 8.34
C ALA A 55 12.85 -4.16 7.04
N SER A 56 14.03 -4.67 6.63
CA SER A 56 14.65 -4.35 5.36
C SER A 56 13.76 -4.69 4.17
N TRP A 57 13.06 -5.83 4.18
CA TRP A 57 12.18 -6.21 3.08
C TRP A 57 10.96 -5.30 3.00
N ILE A 58 10.39 -4.94 4.15
CA ILE A 58 9.26 -4.00 4.22
C ILE A 58 9.68 -2.63 3.65
N VAL A 59 10.84 -2.12 4.06
CA VAL A 59 11.38 -0.84 3.55
C VAL A 59 11.69 -0.93 2.06
N SER A 60 12.30 -2.02 1.59
CA SER A 60 12.55 -2.22 0.17
C SER A 60 11.27 -2.25 -0.66
N THR A 61 10.23 -2.96 -0.21
CA THR A 61 8.93 -2.97 -0.87
C THR A 61 8.33 -1.57 -0.91
N TRP A 62 8.39 -0.82 0.19
CA TRP A 62 7.91 0.57 0.23
C TRP A 62 8.66 1.47 -0.76
N VAL A 63 10.00 1.39 -0.83
CA VAL A 63 10.81 2.18 -1.78
C VAL A 63 10.45 1.82 -3.22
N VAL A 64 10.29 0.54 -3.53
CA VAL A 64 9.89 0.08 -4.87
C VAL A 64 8.49 0.57 -5.22
N PHE A 65 7.53 0.48 -4.29
CA PHE A 65 6.17 0.98 -4.49
C PHE A 65 6.13 2.49 -4.69
N ALA A 66 6.78 3.24 -3.81
CA ALA A 66 6.88 4.69 -3.94
C ALA A 66 7.51 5.08 -5.28
N GLY A 67 8.63 4.46 -5.67
CA GLY A 67 9.24 4.70 -6.98
C GLY A 67 8.34 4.32 -8.15
N TRP A 68 7.61 3.21 -8.05
CA TRP A 68 6.69 2.78 -9.09
C TRP A 68 5.53 3.78 -9.29
N PHE A 69 4.86 4.17 -8.22
CA PHE A 69 3.69 5.05 -8.29
C PHE A 69 4.05 6.53 -8.49
N GLU A 70 5.15 7.00 -7.90
CA GLU A 70 5.57 8.41 -8.01
C GLU A 70 6.45 8.71 -9.22
N VAL A 71 7.23 7.75 -9.72
CA VAL A 71 8.21 8.00 -10.78
C VAL A 71 7.82 7.29 -12.06
N LEU A 72 7.52 5.99 -12.01
CA LEU A 72 7.18 5.24 -13.23
C LEU A 72 5.78 5.58 -13.73
N LEU A 73 4.76 5.59 -12.87
CA LEU A 73 3.38 5.86 -13.27
C LEU A 73 3.20 7.20 -14.01
N PRO A 74 3.74 8.35 -13.56
CA PRO A 74 3.61 9.61 -14.30
C PRO A 74 4.37 9.65 -15.63
N LEU A 75 5.39 8.79 -15.81
CA LEU A 75 6.06 8.64 -17.10
C LEU A 75 5.18 7.90 -18.12
N PHE A 76 4.29 7.01 -17.66
CA PHE A 76 3.36 6.29 -18.53
C PHE A 76 2.02 7.01 -18.73
N ASP A 77 1.53 7.72 -17.71
CA ASP A 77 0.27 8.47 -17.78
C ASP A 77 0.44 9.88 -17.21
N ARG A 78 0.30 10.89 -18.07
CA ARG A 78 0.38 12.32 -17.69
C ARG A 78 -0.70 12.78 -16.70
N ARG A 79 -1.71 11.94 -16.42
CA ARG A 79 -2.76 12.21 -15.42
C ARG A 79 -2.34 11.80 -14.02
N ALA A 80 -1.38 10.89 -13.89
CA ALA A 80 -0.78 10.57 -12.60
C ALA A 80 0.13 11.74 -12.18
N THR A 81 -0.19 12.35 -11.05
CA THR A 81 0.64 13.43 -10.49
C THR A 81 1.35 12.85 -9.28
N ALA A 82 2.68 12.84 -9.31
CA ALA A 82 3.52 12.53 -8.16
C ALA A 82 3.01 13.31 -6.94
N ASP A 83 2.55 12.59 -5.92
CA ASP A 83 2.02 13.16 -4.68
C ASP A 83 2.83 12.62 -3.50
N PRO A 84 3.66 13.44 -2.88
CA PRO A 84 4.39 13.04 -1.68
C PRO A 84 3.48 12.52 -0.55
N LEU A 85 2.18 12.88 -0.56
CA LEU A 85 1.20 12.33 0.38
C LEU A 85 0.93 10.84 0.17
N ASP A 86 0.99 10.33 -1.06
CA ASP A 86 0.76 8.92 -1.37
C ASP A 86 1.96 8.08 -0.87
N VAL A 87 3.19 8.61 -1.01
CA VAL A 87 4.40 8.03 -0.40
C VAL A 87 4.29 7.88 1.12
N LEU A 88 3.75 8.91 1.78
CA LEU A 88 3.49 8.89 3.21
C LEU A 88 2.39 7.90 3.58
N ALA A 89 1.31 7.81 2.80
CA ALA A 89 0.25 6.84 3.00
C ALA A 89 0.79 5.40 2.93
N TYR A 90 1.62 5.11 1.93
CA TYR A 90 2.34 3.84 1.82
C TYR A 90 3.24 3.61 3.05
N ALA A 91 4.03 4.60 3.47
CA ALA A 91 4.91 4.47 4.62
C ALA A 91 4.12 4.11 5.91
N VAL A 92 2.98 4.76 6.13
CA VAL A 92 2.09 4.49 7.26
C VAL A 92 1.51 3.07 7.16
N GLY A 93 1.07 2.65 5.98
CA GLY A 93 0.59 1.28 5.74
C GLY A 93 1.65 0.21 6.05
N GLY A 94 2.88 0.41 5.57
CA GLY A 94 4.02 -0.47 5.89
C GLY A 94 4.38 -0.49 7.37
N PHE A 95 4.26 0.66 8.06
CA PHE A 95 4.47 0.75 9.50
C PHE A 95 3.40 0.00 10.30
N ILE A 96 2.12 0.14 9.92
CA ILE A 96 1.01 -0.61 10.51
C ILE A 96 1.25 -2.12 10.36
N PHE A 97 1.62 -2.57 9.15
CA PHE A 97 1.99 -3.96 8.90
C PHE A 97 3.09 -4.43 9.85
N ARG A 98 4.21 -3.69 9.91
CA ARG A 98 5.35 -4.05 10.77
C ARG A 98 4.97 -4.16 12.25
N ARG A 99 4.12 -3.26 12.75
CA ARG A 99 3.82 -3.15 14.18
C ARG A 99 2.72 -4.10 14.66
N TRP A 100 1.76 -4.43 13.79
CA TRP A 100 0.54 -5.17 14.16
C TRP A 100 0.45 -6.54 13.47
N LEU A 101 0.74 -6.63 12.18
CA LEU A 101 0.54 -7.85 11.38
C LEU A 101 1.79 -8.73 11.29
N ASN A 102 2.98 -8.14 11.34
CA ASN A 102 4.25 -8.86 11.28
C ASN A 102 4.64 -9.45 12.66
N ARG A 103 3.77 -10.28 13.23
CA ARG A 103 4.02 -11.03 14.46
C ARG A 103 4.11 -12.52 14.16
N PRO A 104 4.97 -13.29 14.85
CA PRO A 104 5.01 -14.74 14.68
C PRO A 104 3.62 -15.32 14.96
N ALA A 105 3.20 -16.29 14.12
CA ALA A 105 1.94 -17.01 14.29
C ALA A 105 1.99 -18.00 15.45
#